data_AF-A0AAV3F910-F1
#
_entry.id   AF-A0AAV3F910-F1
#
_cell.length_a   1.000
_cell.length_b   1.000
_cell.length_c   1.000
_cell.angle_alpha   90.00
_cell.angle_beta   90.00
_cell.angle_gamma   90.00
#
_symmetry.space_group_name_H-M   'P 1'
#
loop_
_entity.id
_entity.type
_entity.pdbx_description
1 polymer ?
#
loop_
_entity_poly.entity_id
_entity_poly.type
_entity_poly.pdbx_seq_one_letter_code
_entity_poly.pdbx_strand_id
1 'polypeptide(L)'
;MKWSKEKIKDKKEYFLSQRKNPTGKFTEMVVRTYFLIYKQCSLNDNFCPSNKINSRILVSDVYENFYDNKTSNHVPSVVDDCINNLNKMGYIKFIKTNSSPKWMVKIEKNLDFILDGEEDFYFKKYNITQKIV
;
A
#
# COMPACT_ATOMS: atom_id res chain seq x y z
N MET A 1 -6.02 14.31 6.65
CA MET A 1 -5.35 15.47 6.02
C MET A 1 -4.12 14.96 5.28
N LYS A 2 -3.92 15.36 4.01
CA LYS A 2 -2.69 15.04 3.27
C LYS A 2 -1.49 15.77 3.90
N TRP A 3 -0.30 15.21 3.77
CA TRP A 3 0.93 15.90 4.20
C TRP A 3 1.27 17.07 3.28
N SER A 4 2.11 17.99 3.76
CA SER A 4 2.68 19.06 2.94
C SER A 4 3.51 18.46 1.79
N LYS A 5 3.65 19.21 0.69
CA LYS A 5 4.44 18.77 -0.47
C LYS A 5 5.89 18.44 -0.09
N GLU A 6 6.49 19.25 0.77
CA GLU A 6 7.85 19.06 1.31
C GLU A 6 7.96 17.74 2.08
N LYS A 7 7.07 17.51 3.05
CA LYS A 7 7.07 16.24 3.82
C LYS A 7 6.82 15.02 2.93
N ILE A 8 6.00 15.15 1.90
CA ILE A 8 5.80 14.07 0.92
C ILE A 8 7.09 13.81 0.16
N LYS A 9 7.79 14.85 -0.30
CA LYS A 9 9.08 14.74 -1.00
C LYS A 9 10.12 14.04 -0.12
N ASP A 10 10.33 14.50 1.11
CA ASP A 10 11.31 13.91 2.04
C ASP A 10 11.00 12.44 2.32
N LYS A 11 9.71 12.12 2.50
CA LYS A 11 9.30 10.73 2.77
C LYS A 11 9.51 9.82 1.57
N LYS A 12 9.27 10.31 0.34
CA LYS A 12 9.57 9.56 -0.88
C LYS A 12 11.06 9.33 -1.03
N GLU A 13 11.89 10.34 -0.81
CA GLU A 13 13.35 10.22 -0.86
C GLU A 13 13.86 9.20 0.18
N TYR A 14 13.30 9.23 1.39
CA TYR A 14 13.55 8.21 2.40
C TYR A 14 13.12 6.80 1.93
N PHE A 15 11.93 6.62 1.38
CA PHE A 15 11.51 5.30 0.89
C PHE A 15 12.36 4.82 -0.27
N LEU A 16 12.70 5.68 -1.23
CA LEU A 16 13.57 5.34 -2.34
C LEU A 16 14.99 4.96 -1.87
N SER A 17 15.55 5.66 -0.89
CA SER A 17 16.85 5.28 -0.32
C SER A 17 16.79 3.92 0.39
N GLN A 18 15.70 3.64 1.09
CA GLN A 18 15.46 2.33 1.71
C GLN A 18 15.19 1.21 0.68
N ARG A 19 14.68 1.52 -0.53
CA ARG A 19 14.62 0.52 -1.61
C ARG A 19 16.01 0.15 -2.11
N LYS A 20 16.89 1.15 -2.26
CA LYS A 20 18.27 0.96 -2.74
C LYS A 20 19.14 0.24 -1.70
N ASN A 21 19.05 0.66 -0.44
CA ASN A 21 19.84 0.14 0.68
C ASN A 21 18.94 -0.08 1.90
N PRO A 22 18.28 -1.23 2.03
CA PRO A 22 17.33 -1.48 3.12
C PRO A 22 18.03 -1.51 4.48
N THR A 23 17.63 -0.64 5.40
CA THR A 23 18.06 -0.69 6.82
C THR A 23 16.95 -1.21 7.74
N GLY A 24 15.78 -1.50 7.19
CA GLY A 24 14.63 -2.04 7.90
C GLY A 24 13.54 -2.53 6.94
N LYS A 25 12.49 -3.15 7.49
CA LYS A 25 11.42 -3.79 6.71
C LYS A 25 10.24 -2.87 6.41
N PHE A 26 10.14 -1.71 7.07
CA PHE A 26 8.94 -0.87 6.99
C PHE A 26 8.65 -0.37 5.57
N THR A 27 9.67 0.06 4.82
CA THR A 27 9.47 0.49 3.42
C THR A 27 8.94 -0.63 2.54
N GLU A 28 9.47 -1.85 2.68
CA GLU A 28 8.95 -3.05 2.00
C GLU A 28 7.49 -3.32 2.41
N MET A 29 7.14 -3.18 3.69
CA MET A 29 5.75 -3.31 4.15
C MET A 29 4.83 -2.27 3.53
N VAL A 30 5.27 -1.02 3.36
CA VAL A 30 4.50 0.04 2.67
C VAL A 30 4.23 -0.34 1.21
N VAL A 31 5.26 -0.81 0.50
CA VAL A 31 5.14 -1.22 -0.91
C VAL A 31 4.19 -2.42 -1.06
N ARG A 32 4.36 -3.46 -0.23
CA ARG A 32 3.46 -4.63 -0.21
C ARG A 32 2.03 -4.23 0.10
N THR A 33 1.83 -3.37 1.10
CA THR A 33 0.50 -2.87 1.47
C THR A 33 -0.15 -2.17 0.28
N TYR A 34 0.59 -1.34 -0.46
CA TYR A 34 0.07 -0.69 -1.66
C TYR A 34 -0.40 -1.70 -2.71
N PHE A 35 0.43 -2.68 -3.08
CA PHE A 35 0.04 -3.65 -4.11
C PHE A 35 -1.07 -4.61 -3.67
N LEU A 36 -1.16 -4.93 -2.39
CA LEU A 36 -2.31 -5.67 -1.86
C LEU A 36 -3.61 -4.86 -1.93
N ILE A 37 -3.56 -3.55 -1.64
CA ILE A 37 -4.72 -2.65 -1.87
C ILE A 37 -5.04 -2.57 -3.36
N TYR A 38 -4.02 -2.43 -4.22
CA TYR A 38 -4.16 -2.39 -5.67
C TYR A 38 -4.87 -3.63 -6.19
N LYS A 39 -4.51 -4.82 -5.70
CA LYS A 39 -5.21 -6.08 -6.04
C LYS A 39 -6.69 -6.02 -5.71
N GLN A 40 -7.06 -5.48 -4.55
CA GLN A 40 -8.48 -5.35 -4.17
C GLN A 40 -9.24 -4.35 -5.04
N CYS A 41 -8.57 -3.27 -5.46
CA CYS A 41 -9.18 -2.12 -6.13
C CYS A 41 -9.12 -2.17 -7.67
N SER A 42 -8.18 -2.90 -8.26
CA SER A 42 -7.98 -2.98 -9.72
C SER A 42 -9.18 -3.56 -10.47
N LEU A 43 -9.97 -4.41 -9.83
CA LEU A 43 -11.13 -5.08 -10.45
C LEU A 43 -12.36 -4.18 -10.63
N ASN A 44 -12.41 -2.99 -10.02
CA ASN A 44 -13.59 -2.11 -10.05
C ASN A 44 -13.20 -0.63 -10.24
N ASP A 45 -12.69 -0.28 -11.43
CA ASP A 45 -12.34 1.11 -11.78
C ASP A 45 -11.42 1.81 -10.76
N ASN A 46 -10.50 1.05 -10.16
CA ASN A 46 -9.54 1.53 -9.15
C ASN A 46 -10.15 1.80 -7.78
N PHE A 47 -11.37 1.29 -7.52
CA PHE A 47 -12.06 1.43 -6.25
C PHE A 47 -12.30 0.08 -5.58
N CYS A 48 -12.29 0.09 -4.24
CA CYS A 48 -12.71 -1.07 -3.45
C CYS A 48 -13.32 -0.64 -2.12
N PRO A 49 -14.24 -1.44 -1.55
CA PRO A 49 -14.76 -1.20 -0.20
C PRO A 49 -13.63 -1.16 0.84
N SER A 50 -13.65 -0.18 1.74
CA SER A 50 -12.56 0.01 2.71
C SER A 50 -12.39 -1.17 3.68
N ASN A 51 -13.44 -1.97 3.89
CA ASN A 51 -13.36 -3.17 4.70
C ASN A 51 -12.47 -4.26 4.08
N LYS A 52 -12.21 -4.21 2.76
CA LYS A 52 -11.27 -5.13 2.07
C LYS A 52 -9.80 -4.78 2.31
N ILE A 53 -9.51 -3.56 2.77
CA ILE A 53 -8.14 -3.11 3.05
C ILE A 53 -7.85 -3.02 4.56
N ASN A 54 -8.69 -3.64 5.38
CA ASN A 54 -8.50 -3.65 6.83
C ASN A 54 -7.12 -4.28 7.16
N SER A 55 -6.36 -3.67 8.06
CA SER A 55 -5.05 -4.17 8.47
C SER A 55 -5.08 -5.63 8.93
N ARG A 56 -6.14 -6.07 9.62
CA ARG A 56 -6.29 -7.47 10.05
C ARG A 56 -6.42 -8.46 8.90
N ILE A 57 -6.90 -8.00 7.74
CA ILE A 57 -6.99 -8.83 6.52
C ILE A 57 -5.64 -8.85 5.82
N LEU A 58 -4.98 -7.70 5.71
CA LEU A 58 -3.75 -7.57 4.94
C LEU A 58 -2.49 -8.06 5.68
N VAL A 59 -2.52 -8.12 7.02
CA VAL A 59 -1.31 -8.29 7.84
C VAL A 59 -0.53 -9.56 7.52
N SER A 60 -1.20 -10.69 7.26
CA SER A 60 -0.49 -11.94 6.94
C SER A 60 0.30 -11.82 5.64
N ASP A 61 -0.30 -11.25 4.60
CA ASP A 61 0.32 -11.10 3.28
C ASP A 61 1.41 -10.02 3.27
N VAL A 62 1.25 -8.97 4.09
CA VAL A 62 2.29 -7.94 4.27
C VAL A 62 3.53 -8.55 4.92
N TYR A 63 3.34 -9.37 5.95
CA TYR A 63 4.41 -9.98 6.73
C TYR A 63 4.98 -11.27 6.12
N GLU A 64 4.43 -11.75 5.01
CA GLU A 64 4.88 -12.98 4.35
C GLU A 64 6.41 -13.02 4.16
N ASN A 65 7.03 -14.09 4.65
CA ASN A 65 8.47 -14.35 4.67
C ASN A 65 9.28 -13.37 5.52
N PHE A 66 8.64 -12.65 6.45
CA PHE A 66 9.33 -11.96 7.54
C PHE A 66 9.23 -12.74 8.84
N TYR A 67 10.28 -12.65 9.65
CA TYR A 67 10.29 -13.19 11.03
C TYR A 67 9.88 -14.67 11.10
N ASP A 68 10.38 -15.47 10.16
CA ASP A 68 10.07 -16.90 10.03
C ASP A 68 8.56 -17.20 9.96
N ASN A 69 7.77 -16.25 9.44
CA ASN A 69 6.31 -16.33 9.35
C ASN A 69 5.60 -16.53 10.70
N LYS A 70 6.24 -16.14 11.81
CA LYS A 70 5.62 -16.19 13.14
C LYS A 70 4.50 -15.15 13.21
N THR A 71 3.26 -15.63 13.18
CA THR A 71 2.04 -14.81 13.26
C THR A 71 1.98 -13.95 14.52
N SER A 72 2.67 -14.34 15.60
CA SER A 72 2.82 -13.50 16.81
C SER A 72 3.51 -12.17 16.55
N ASN A 73 4.29 -12.05 15.47
CA ASN A 73 4.99 -10.83 15.07
C ASN A 73 4.18 -9.99 14.07
N HIS A 74 3.02 -10.47 13.64
CA HIS A 74 2.14 -9.77 12.71
C HIS A 74 1.36 -8.72 13.49
N VAL A 75 1.78 -7.46 13.38
CA VAL A 75 1.18 -6.35 14.14
C VAL A 75 0.30 -5.52 13.19
N PRO A 76 -1.04 -5.61 13.28
CA PRO A 76 -1.93 -4.89 12.37
C PRO A 76 -1.72 -3.37 12.38
N SER A 77 -1.34 -2.78 13.51
CA SER A 77 -1.10 -1.33 13.59
C SER A 77 0.07 -0.86 12.70
N VAL A 78 1.06 -1.72 12.42
CA VAL A 78 2.14 -1.41 11.46
C VAL A 78 1.57 -1.31 10.03
N VAL A 79 0.58 -2.14 9.71
CA VAL A 79 -0.13 -2.08 8.42
C VAL A 79 -1.04 -0.86 8.38
N ASP A 80 -1.71 -0.51 9.49
CA ASP A 80 -2.46 0.75 9.59
C ASP A 80 -1.55 1.96 9.33
N ASP A 81 -0.32 1.95 9.83
CA ASP A 81 0.67 2.99 9.54
C ASP A 81 1.08 3.01 8.07
N CYS A 82 1.23 1.84 7.43
CA CYS A 82 1.48 1.76 5.99
C CYS A 82 0.34 2.40 5.18
N ILE A 83 -0.91 2.02 5.48
CA ILE A 83 -2.12 2.59 4.86
C ILE A 83 -2.16 4.12 5.08
N ASN A 84 -1.85 4.57 6.29
CA ASN A 84 -1.85 5.99 6.64
C ASN A 84 -0.80 6.78 5.87
N ASN A 85 0.42 6.23 5.69
CA ASN A 85 1.46 6.84 4.86
C ASN A 85 0.98 6.96 3.40
N LEU A 86 0.45 5.88 2.82
CA LEU A 86 -0.06 5.88 1.44
C LEU A 86 -1.18 6.92 1.24
N ASN A 87 -2.11 7.03 2.19
CA ASN A 87 -3.19 8.01 2.15
C ASN A 87 -2.69 9.45 2.30
N LYS A 88 -1.79 9.70 3.26
CA LYS A 88 -1.22 11.04 3.51
C LYS A 88 -0.33 11.52 2.38
N MET A 89 0.37 10.61 1.70
CA MET A 89 1.18 10.90 0.51
C MET A 89 0.36 10.95 -0.78
N GLY A 90 -0.92 10.55 -0.73
CA GLY A 90 -1.87 10.67 -1.83
C GLY A 90 -1.74 9.60 -2.91
N TYR A 91 -1.27 8.39 -2.57
CA TYR A 91 -1.33 7.22 -3.45
C TYR A 91 -2.69 6.52 -3.37
N ILE A 92 -3.34 6.60 -2.22
CA ILE A 92 -4.71 6.13 -2.01
C ILE A 92 -5.55 7.25 -1.40
N LYS A 93 -6.87 7.13 -1.54
CA LYS A 93 -7.82 8.07 -0.93
C LYS A 93 -9.04 7.33 -0.40
N PHE A 94 -9.40 7.59 0.84
CA PHE A 94 -10.68 7.17 1.39
C PHE A 94 -11.77 8.16 0.98
N ILE A 95 -12.83 7.67 0.36
CA ILE A 95 -13.98 8.47 -0.06
C ILE A 95 -15.28 7.84 0.42
N LYS A 96 -16.29 8.68 0.65
CA LYS A 96 -17.67 8.25 0.82
C LYS A 96 -18.42 8.71 -0.42
N THR A 97 -19.01 7.77 -1.15
CA THR A 97 -19.80 8.07 -2.35
C THR A 97 -21.27 8.18 -1.98
N ASN A 98 -22.03 9.08 -2.59
CA ASN A 98 -23.47 9.18 -2.34
C ASN A 98 -24.23 7.89 -2.73
N SER A 99 -23.69 7.12 -3.68
CA SER A 99 -24.24 5.85 -4.17
C SER A 99 -23.92 4.63 -3.31
N SER A 100 -23.01 4.74 -2.32
CA SER A 100 -22.70 3.65 -1.39
C SER A 100 -22.46 4.22 0.00
N PRO A 101 -23.28 3.85 1.02
CA PRO A 101 -23.12 4.37 2.37
C PRO A 101 -21.80 3.92 3.02
N LYS A 102 -21.07 3.00 2.39
CA LYS A 102 -19.80 2.43 2.87
C LYS A 102 -18.63 3.28 2.42
N TRP A 103 -17.60 3.37 3.27
CA TRP A 103 -16.32 3.94 2.88
C TRP A 103 -15.68 3.12 1.75
N MET A 104 -15.21 3.82 0.73
CA MET A 104 -14.49 3.27 -0.40
C MET A 104 -13.06 3.77 -0.36
N VAL A 105 -12.16 3.02 -1.00
CA VAL A 105 -10.76 3.38 -1.21
C VAL A 105 -10.55 3.49 -2.70
N LYS A 106 -9.86 4.54 -3.13
CA LYS A 106 -9.43 4.75 -4.51
C LYS A 106 -7.91 4.68 -4.60
N ILE A 107 -7.37 4.01 -5.63
CA ILE A 107 -5.98 4.21 -6.06
C ILE A 107 -5.92 5.53 -6.85
N GLU A 108 -5.10 6.47 -6.38
CA GLU A 108 -4.95 7.78 -7.03
C GLU A 108 -3.82 7.80 -8.05
N LYS A 109 -2.74 7.04 -7.81
CA LYS A 109 -1.58 6.91 -8.70
C LYS A 109 -0.68 5.74 -8.32
N ASN A 110 0.20 5.35 -9.24
CA ASN A 110 1.26 4.36 -9.02
C ASN A 110 2.34 4.87 -8.06
N LEU A 111 3.09 3.95 -7.45
CA LEU A 111 4.23 4.30 -6.62
C LEU A 111 5.35 4.88 -7.48
N ASP A 112 5.92 6.00 -7.04
CA ASP A 112 7.00 6.71 -7.72
C ASP A 112 8.29 6.75 -6.85
N PHE A 113 8.40 5.82 -5.90
CA PHE A 113 9.57 5.62 -5.02
C PHE A 113 10.06 4.16 -4.99
N ILE A 114 9.72 3.38 -6.02
CA ILE A 114 10.16 1.99 -6.23
C ILE A 114 11.22 1.94 -7.34
N LEU A 115 12.03 0.88 -7.37
CA LEU A 115 13.06 0.67 -8.40
C LEU A 115 12.45 0.13 -9.70
N ASP A 116 13.20 0.28 -10.79
CA ASP A 116 12.80 -0.26 -12.09
C ASP A 116 12.56 -1.78 -12.02
N GLY A 117 11.45 -2.23 -12.58
CA GLY A 117 11.03 -3.64 -12.56
C GLY A 117 10.33 -4.09 -11.27
N GLU A 118 10.34 -3.30 -10.18
CA GLU A 118 9.64 -3.69 -8.94
C GLU A 118 8.13 -3.74 -9.12
N GLU A 119 7.55 -2.83 -9.93
CA GLU A 119 6.11 -2.85 -10.22
C GLU A 119 5.67 -4.20 -10.81
N ASP A 120 6.34 -4.64 -11.87
CA ASP A 120 6.03 -5.91 -12.54
C ASP A 120 6.29 -7.12 -11.62
N PHE A 121 7.33 -7.05 -10.77
CA PHE A 121 7.56 -8.06 -9.74
C PHE A 121 6.36 -8.21 -8.81
N TYR A 122 5.82 -7.11 -8.26
CA TYR A 122 4.68 -7.18 -7.35
C TYR A 122 3.36 -7.54 -8.04
N PHE A 123 3.16 -7.10 -9.28
CA PHE A 123 2.01 -7.54 -10.07
C PHE A 123 2.02 -9.05 -10.27
N LYS A 124 3.18 -9.63 -10.61
CA LYS A 124 3.33 -11.08 -10.70
C LYS A 124 3.14 -11.75 -9.34
N LYS A 125 3.80 -11.25 -8.28
CA LYS A 125 3.73 -11.82 -6.93
C LYS A 125 2.29 -11.92 -6.41
N TYR A 126 1.48 -10.87 -6.61
CA TYR A 126 0.13 -10.81 -6.08
C TYR A 126 -0.96 -11.24 -7.08
N ASN A 127 -0.56 -11.68 -8.28
CA ASN A 127 -1.44 -12.06 -9.37
C ASN A 127 -2.41 -10.92 -9.75
N ILE A 128 -1.87 -9.72 -9.95
CA ILE A 128 -2.61 -8.55 -10.43
C ILE A 128 -2.57 -8.57 -11.95
N THR A 129 -3.73 -8.68 -12.57
CA THR A 129 -3.87 -8.86 -14.04
C THR A 129 -4.31 -7.59 -14.76
N GLN A 130 -4.77 -6.58 -14.04
CA GLN A 130 -5.27 -5.32 -14.60
C GLN A 130 -4.40 -4.17 -14.13
N LYS A 131 -3.73 -3.50 -15.07
CA LYS A 131 -3.04 -2.23 -14.80
C LYS A 131 -4.06 -1.10 -14.84
N ILE A 132 -4.07 -0.33 -13.77
CA ILE A 132 -4.74 0.95 -13.65
C ILE A 132 -3.98 1.96 -14.53
N VAL A 133 -4.65 2.46 -15.57
CA VAL A 133 -4.13 3.46 -16.53
C VAL A 133 -4.54 4.87 -16.10
#